data_AF-D2H3B1-F1
#
_entry.id   AF-D2H3B1-F1
#
_cell.length_a   1.000
_cell.length_b   1.000
_cell.length_c   1.000
_cell.angle_alpha   90.00
_cell.angle_beta   90.00
_cell.angle_gamma   90.00
#
_symmetry.space_group_name_H-M   'P 1'
#
loop_
_entity.id
_entity.type
_entity.pdbx_description
1 polymer ?
#
loop_
_entity_poly.entity_id
_entity_poly.type
_entity_poly.pdbx_seq_one_letter_code
_entity_poly.pdbx_strand_id
1 'polypeptide(L)'
;PKYPQKGMPGETHLTAVTSSVPLTTDSATQKKLKTSHIVFIVDVKANKHQIKQTLKNLYDIDVAKVSTLIRPNGEKKVYVQLAVDYDA
;
A
#
# COMPACT_ATOMS: atom_id res chain seq x y z
N PRO A 1 6.68 16.48 35.52
CA PRO A 1 5.81 15.54 36.26
C PRO A 1 6.70 14.54 37.02
N LYS A 2 6.36 14.15 38.26
CA LYS A 2 7.21 13.28 39.09
C LYS A 2 7.30 11.82 38.58
N TYR A 3 6.40 11.42 37.68
CA TYR A 3 6.34 10.07 37.11
C TYR A 3 6.03 10.13 35.60
N PRO A 4 6.50 9.15 34.81
CA PRO A 4 6.13 9.05 33.40
C PRO A 4 4.62 8.80 33.27
N GLN A 5 3.96 9.51 32.35
CA GLN A 5 2.51 9.36 32.13
C GLN A 5 2.13 8.01 31.48
N LYS A 6 3.11 7.24 30.98
CA LYS A 6 2.90 5.92 30.39
C LYS A 6 4.02 4.97 30.82
N GLY A 7 3.66 3.80 31.35
CA GLY A 7 4.62 2.82 31.90
C GLY A 7 5.38 2.02 30.83
N MET A 8 4.75 1.74 29.69
CA MET A 8 5.38 1.14 28.52
C MET A 8 5.08 1.97 27.26
N PRO A 9 6.02 2.05 26.30
CA PRO A 9 5.73 2.56 24.97
C PRO A 9 4.52 1.82 24.41
N GLY A 10 3.54 2.56 23.86
CA GLY A 10 2.43 1.90 23.19
C GLY A 10 2.94 1.19 21.95
N GLU A 11 2.52 -0.05 21.75
CA GLU A 11 2.80 -0.76 20.52
C GLU A 11 2.17 0.01 19.35
N THR A 12 2.97 0.39 18.36
CA THR A 12 2.45 0.98 17.13
C THR A 12 1.66 -0.09 16.40
N HIS A 13 0.33 -0.04 16.48
CA HIS A 13 -0.60 -0.87 15.69
C HIS A 13 -0.52 -0.54 14.19
N LEU A 14 0.65 -0.69 13.58
CA LEU A 14 0.81 -0.79 12.13
C LEU A 14 0.76 -2.27 11.78
N THR A 15 -0.36 -2.90 12.12
CA THR A 15 -0.56 -4.32 11.87
C THR A 15 -0.70 -4.53 10.38
N ALA A 16 0.28 -5.26 9.84
CA ALA A 16 0.18 -6.15 8.69
C ALA A 16 -0.73 -5.68 7.56
N VAL A 17 -0.11 -5.17 6.49
CA VAL A 17 -0.75 -5.17 5.17
C VAL A 17 -1.04 -6.63 4.85
N THR A 18 -2.30 -7.04 4.93
CA THR A 18 -2.75 -8.35 4.45
C THR A 18 -2.44 -8.40 2.96
N SER A 19 -1.37 -9.12 2.64
CA SER A 19 -0.97 -9.49 1.28
C SER A 19 -2.11 -10.27 0.63
N SER A 20 -3.00 -9.58 -0.06
CA SER A 20 -3.83 -10.19 -1.10
C SER A 20 -3.20 -9.80 -2.43
N VAL A 21 -2.38 -10.71 -2.95
CA VAL A 21 -1.99 -10.94 -4.35
C VAL A 21 -2.26 -9.77 -5.32
N PRO A 22 -1.26 -9.27 -6.09
CA PRO A 22 -1.54 -8.30 -7.14
C PRO A 22 -2.62 -8.85 -8.06
N LEU A 23 -3.78 -8.19 -8.09
CA LEU A 23 -4.91 -8.56 -8.94
C LEU A 23 -4.56 -8.27 -10.40
N THR A 24 -3.71 -9.11 -10.99
CA THR A 24 -3.44 -9.10 -12.43
C THR A 24 -4.59 -9.82 -13.12
N THR A 25 -5.63 -9.08 -13.48
CA THR A 25 -6.67 -9.58 -14.38
C THR A 25 -6.10 -9.65 -15.80
N ASP A 26 -6.17 -10.82 -16.42
CA ASP A 26 -5.72 -11.27 -17.76
C ASP A 26 -5.54 -10.21 -18.87
N SER A 27 -6.36 -9.16 -18.91
CA SER A 27 -6.18 -8.00 -19.80
C SER A 27 -4.92 -7.13 -19.56
N ALA A 28 -4.21 -7.35 -18.45
CA ALA A 28 -3.06 -6.53 -18.02
C ALA A 28 -1.73 -6.92 -18.68
N THR A 29 -1.58 -8.15 -19.17
CA THR A 29 -0.33 -8.64 -19.81
C THR A 29 -0.15 -8.12 -21.25
N GLN A 30 -1.22 -7.71 -21.94
CA GLN A 30 -1.18 -7.31 -23.36
C GLN A 30 -0.94 -5.80 -23.59
N LYS A 31 -0.94 -4.96 -22.55
CA LYS A 31 -0.82 -3.49 -22.67
C LYS A 31 0.46 -2.96 -22.02
N LYS A 32 1.62 -3.41 -22.50
CA LYS A 32 2.95 -2.95 -22.07
C LYS A 32 3.34 -1.57 -22.63
N LEU A 33 2.38 -0.63 -22.71
CA LEU A 33 2.58 0.73 -23.25
C LEU A 33 1.76 1.81 -22.52
N LYS A 34 1.16 1.49 -21.36
CA LYS A 34 0.27 2.39 -20.63
C LYS A 34 0.63 2.33 -19.15
N THR A 35 1.04 3.46 -18.58
CA THR A 35 1.33 3.71 -17.16
C THR A 35 0.91 2.57 -16.23
N SER A 36 1.86 1.74 -15.82
CA SER A 36 1.59 0.52 -15.06
C SER A 36 1.03 0.87 -13.68
N HIS A 37 -0.24 0.56 -13.46
CA HIS A 37 -0.92 0.74 -12.17
C HIS A 37 -1.16 -0.62 -11.50
N ILE A 38 -0.56 -0.85 -10.32
CA ILE A 38 -0.81 -2.04 -9.49
C ILE A 38 -1.93 -1.72 -8.49
N VAL A 39 -2.79 -2.71 -8.25
CA VAL A 39 -3.90 -2.59 -7.28
C VAL A 39 -3.60 -3.41 -6.03
N PHE A 40 -3.71 -2.77 -4.87
CA PHE A 40 -3.59 -3.42 -3.56
C PHE A 40 -4.90 -3.27 -2.76
N ILE A 41 -5.16 -4.22 -1.87
CA ILE A 41 -6.17 -4.11 -0.83
C ILE A 41 -5.43 -3.88 0.49
N VAL A 42 -5.85 -2.87 1.25
CA VAL A 42 -5.19 -2.44 2.48
C VAL A 42 -6.24 -2.15 3.55
N ASP A 43 -5.82 -2.13 4.82
CA ASP A 43 -6.62 -1.62 5.93
C ASP A 43 -7.10 -0.18 5.68
N VAL A 44 -8.36 0.08 6.04
CA VAL A 44 -9.01 1.40 6.01
C VAL A 44 -8.26 2.43 6.86
N LYS A 45 -7.52 2.02 7.89
CA LYS A 45 -6.75 2.93 8.74
C LYS A 45 -5.42 3.38 8.12
N ALA A 46 -4.92 2.71 7.09
CA ALA A 46 -3.60 3.01 6.51
C ALA A 46 -3.58 4.35 5.74
N ASN A 47 -2.60 5.20 6.02
CA ASN A 47 -2.38 6.45 5.27
C ASN A 47 -1.50 6.19 4.01
N LYS A 48 -1.58 7.06 3.00
CA LYS A 48 -0.80 6.97 1.76
C LYS A 48 0.71 6.89 1.99
N HIS A 49 1.22 7.61 3.00
CA HIS A 49 2.65 7.58 3.36
C HIS A 49 3.09 6.21 3.87
N GLN A 50 2.29 5.61 4.76
CA GLN A 50 2.53 4.27 5.30
C GLN A 50 2.47 3.24 4.17
N ILE A 51 1.46 3.33 3.30
CA ILE A 51 1.33 2.43 2.15
C ILE A 51 2.56 2.51 1.25
N LYS A 52 3.06 3.72 0.95
CA LYS A 52 4.27 3.90 0.12
C LYS A 52 5.52 3.29 0.78
N GLN A 53 5.71 3.51 2.08
CA GLN A 53 6.84 2.95 2.83
C GLN A 53 6.77 1.43 2.89
N THR A 54 5.59 0.87 3.19
CA THR A 54 5.42 -0.57 3.29
C THR A 54 5.61 -1.26 1.94
N LEU A 55 5.11 -0.68 0.84
CA LEU A 55 5.34 -1.25 -0.50
C LEU A 55 6.81 -1.22 -0.90
N LYS A 56 7.54 -0.16 -0.54
CA LYS A 56 8.99 -0.10 -0.75
C LYS A 56 9.72 -1.15 0.08
N ASN A 57 9.34 -1.34 1.35
CA ASN A 57 10.03 -2.29 2.22
C ASN A 57 9.72 -3.76 1.90
N LEU A 58 8.48 -4.08 1.50
CA LEU A 58 8.05 -5.46 1.27
C LEU A 58 8.38 -5.98 -0.12
N TYR A 59 8.29 -5.12 -1.14
CA TYR A 59 8.40 -5.53 -2.53
C TYR A 59 9.53 -4.81 -3.28
N ASP A 60 10.28 -3.92 -2.61
CA ASP A 60 11.30 -3.06 -3.22
C ASP A 60 10.79 -2.32 -4.46
N ILE A 61 9.55 -1.83 -4.38
CA ILE A 61 8.89 -1.11 -5.48
C ILE A 61 9.03 0.39 -5.26
N ASP A 62 9.57 1.09 -6.26
CA ASP A 62 9.54 2.54 -6.30
C ASP A 62 8.21 3.08 -6.86
N VAL A 63 7.49 3.76 -5.96
CA VAL A 63 6.14 4.28 -6.21
C VAL A 63 6.19 5.76 -6.60
N ALA A 64 5.70 6.09 -7.79
CA ALA A 64 5.50 7.46 -8.23
C ALA A 64 4.31 8.12 -7.51
N LYS A 65 3.13 7.46 -7.53
CA LYS A 65 1.88 8.03 -6.99
C LYS A 65 0.99 6.96 -6.37
N VAL A 66 0.33 7.30 -5.27
CA VAL A 66 -0.67 6.45 -4.59
C VAL A 66 -2.03 7.12 -4.57
N SER A 67 -3.04 6.40 -5.06
CA SER A 67 -4.45 6.78 -5.03
C SER A 67 -5.24 5.74 -4.23
N THR A 68 -6.18 6.17 -3.40
CA THR A 68 -6.90 5.28 -2.46
C THR A 68 -8.41 5.52 -2.57
N LEU A 69 -9.22 4.47 -2.47
CA LEU A 69 -10.67 4.56 -2.27
C LEU A 69 -11.12 3.55 -1.21
N ILE A 70 -12.17 3.86 -0.46
CA ILE A 70 -12.81 2.89 0.45
C ILE A 70 -13.95 2.23 -0.32
N ARG A 71 -13.88 0.91 -0.49
CA ARG A 71 -14.93 0.12 -1.13
C ARG A 71 -16.12 -0.02 -0.18
N PRO A 72 -17.35 -0.24 -0.70
CA PRO A 72 -18.53 -0.43 0.13
C PRO A 72 -18.46 -1.69 1.03
N ASN A 73 -17.57 -2.64 0.72
CA ASN A 73 -17.29 -3.82 1.55
C ASN A 73 -16.44 -3.51 2.80
N GLY A 74 -16.04 -2.25 3.02
CA GLY A 74 -15.24 -1.85 4.18
C GLY A 74 -13.74 -2.06 4.02
N GLU A 75 -13.24 -2.33 2.81
CA GLU A 75 -11.81 -2.43 2.53
C GLU A 75 -11.29 -1.20 1.78
N LYS A 76 -10.00 -0.86 1.95
CA LYS A 76 -9.38 0.20 1.14
C LYS A 76 -8.73 -0.39 -0.10
N LYS A 77 -9.20 0.01 -1.28
CA LYS A 77 -8.53 -0.28 -2.56
C LYS A 77 -7.51 0.82 -2.84
N VAL A 78 -6.32 0.43 -3.24
CA VAL A 78 -5.22 1.33 -3.54
C VAL A 78 -4.77 1.09 -4.97
N TYR A 79 -4.63 2.17 -5.74
CA TYR A 79 -3.97 2.20 -7.04
C TYR A 79 -2.59 2.82 -6.88
N VAL A 80 -1.58 2.10 -7.34
CA VAL A 80 -0.17 2.47 -7.21
C VAL A 80 0.40 2.66 -8.59
N GLN A 81 0.88 3.85 -8.89
CA GLN A 81 1.64 4.15 -10.10
C GLN A 81 3.12 3.88 -9.83
N LEU A 82 3.72 3.01 -10.63
CA LEU A 82 5.15 2.72 -10.56
C LEU A 82 5.98 3.84 -11.18
N ALA A 83 7.25 3.95 -10.78
CA ALA A 83 8.25 4.70 -11.51
C ALA A 83 8.50 4.04 -12.89
N VAL A 84 8.88 4.86 -13.89
CA VAL A 84 8.99 4.47 -15.31
C VAL A 84 10.00 3.33 -15.54
N ASP A 85 10.96 3.16 -14.63
CA ASP A 85 12.07 2.23 -14.77
C ASP A 85 11.84 0.86 -14.11
N TYR A 86 10.66 0.59 -13.54
CA TYR A 86 10.30 -0.73 -13.00
C TYR A 86 9.46 -1.52 -14.02
N ASP A 87 10.15 -2.29 -14.85
CA ASP A 87 9.56 -3.44 -15.55
C ASP A 87 9.69 -4.64 -14.59
N ALA A 88 8.59 -4.98 -13.91
CA ALA A 88 8.51 -6.14 -13.02
C ALA A 88 8.23 -7.42 -13.81
#